data_AF-A0A7X4A0C6-F1
#
_entry.id   AF-A0A7X4A0C6-F1
#
_cell.length_a   1.000
_cell.length_b   1.000
_cell.length_c   1.000
_cell.angle_alpha   90.00
_cell.angle_beta   90.00
_cell.angle_gamma   90.00
#
_symmetry.space_group_name_H-M   'P 1'
#
loop_
_entity.id
_entity.type
_entity.pdbx_description
1 polymer ?
#
loop_
_entity_poly.entity_id
_entity_poly.type
_entity_poly.pdbx_seq_one_letter_code
_entity_poly.pdbx_strand_id
1 'polypeptide(L)'
;MNETATARAVRRRRPPNRRFSETRKLVWSGRTIFVTVGYGRDGLEPSEIFYSAGYSSGSDMEVLVSDLCIALSVMVQHEGVTAATLGRSMGETFDLRTGDPMPASILGLLIEELSRPPEWADAMAQAEAAEAATGEETELSPAGALDRPSSGEAGRPDNPGPEGAARQQPEGHARDGATSGAKDA
;
A
#
# COMPACT_ATOMS: atom_id res chain seq x y z
N MET A 1 7.73 21.94 40.70
CA MET A 1 8.37 21.02 39.74
C MET A 1 7.25 20.25 39.09
N ASN A 2 6.81 20.63 37.89
CA ASN A 2 5.77 19.89 37.18
C ASN A 2 6.40 19.22 35.97
N GLU A 3 6.32 17.88 35.99
CA GLU A 3 6.74 16.95 34.96
C GLU A 3 6.29 17.39 33.56
N THR A 4 7.27 17.64 32.71
CA THR A 4 7.08 17.64 31.26
C THR A 4 6.77 16.20 30.86
N ALA A 5 5.48 15.85 30.81
CA ALA A 5 5.02 14.61 30.21
C ALA A 5 5.54 14.58 28.76
N THR A 6 6.64 13.88 28.56
CA THR A 6 7.21 13.67 27.23
C THR A 6 6.23 12.77 26.52
N ALA A 7 5.37 13.36 25.67
CA ALA A 7 4.44 12.62 24.85
C ALA A 7 5.26 11.55 24.10
N ARG A 8 5.02 10.27 24.42
CA ARG A 8 5.68 9.15 23.76
C ARG A 8 5.36 9.27 22.28
N ALA A 9 6.39 9.50 21.45
CA ALA A 9 6.21 9.61 20.01
C ALA A 9 5.53 8.33 19.50
N VAL A 10 4.32 8.46 18.96
CA VAL A 10 3.56 7.34 18.39
C VAL A 10 4.35 6.80 17.20
N ARG A 11 4.71 5.52 17.25
CA ARG A 11 5.55 4.91 16.22
C ARG A 11 4.74 4.73 14.95
N ARG A 12 5.30 5.17 13.82
CA ARG A 12 4.74 4.91 12.49
C ARG A 12 5.13 3.50 12.05
N ARG A 13 4.13 2.69 11.67
CA ARG A 13 4.26 1.39 11.01
C ARG A 13 4.64 1.64 9.55
N ARG A 14 5.87 1.27 9.16
CA ARG A 14 6.34 1.46 7.79
C ARG A 14 5.83 0.32 6.89
N PRO A 15 5.16 0.61 5.76
CA PRO A 15 4.77 -0.41 4.80
C PRO A 15 5.98 -1.14 4.20
N PRO A 16 5.84 -2.42 3.79
CA PRO A 16 6.91 -3.17 3.16
C PRO A 16 7.20 -2.63 1.74
N ASN A 17 8.45 -2.85 1.27
CA ASN A 17 8.89 -2.34 -0.03
C ASN A 17 8.09 -2.95 -1.20
N ARG A 18 7.74 -4.24 -1.08
CA ARG A 18 6.79 -4.92 -1.96
C ARG A 18 5.55 -5.26 -1.13
N ARG A 19 4.38 -4.95 -1.67
CA ARG A 19 3.08 -5.11 -0.99
C ARG A 19 2.00 -5.40 -2.00
N PHE A 20 0.92 -6.03 -1.53
CA PHE A 20 -0.29 -6.15 -2.30
C PHE A 20 -0.93 -4.78 -2.47
N SER A 21 -1.53 -4.56 -3.63
CA SER A 21 -2.26 -3.35 -3.93
C SER A 21 -3.37 -3.61 -4.93
N GLU A 22 -4.45 -2.87 -4.83
CA GLU A 22 -5.53 -2.90 -5.83
C GLU A 22 -5.99 -1.48 -6.15
N THR A 23 -6.37 -1.26 -7.41
CA THR A 23 -6.94 0.01 -7.85
C THR A 23 -8.46 -0.11 -7.85
N ARG A 24 -9.12 0.80 -7.13
CA ARG A 24 -10.56 0.88 -7.00
C ARG A 24 -11.12 2.08 -7.73
N LYS A 25 -12.30 1.89 -8.31
CA LYS A 25 -13.07 2.92 -8.98
C LYS A 25 -14.08 3.51 -8.00
N LEU A 26 -14.02 4.82 -7.78
CA LEU A 26 -14.94 5.56 -6.93
C LEU A 26 -15.73 6.58 -7.75
N VAL A 27 -16.93 6.94 -7.26
CA VAL A 27 -17.74 8.00 -7.85
C VAL A 27 -18.00 9.07 -6.80
N TRP A 28 -17.59 10.31 -7.10
CA TRP A 28 -17.81 11.46 -6.23
C TRP A 28 -18.28 12.67 -7.04
N SER A 29 -19.39 13.28 -6.64
CA SER A 29 -19.99 14.43 -7.32
C SER A 29 -20.12 14.25 -8.84
N GLY A 30 -20.57 13.06 -9.28
CA GLY A 30 -20.74 12.71 -10.69
C GLY A 30 -19.44 12.46 -11.47
N ARG A 31 -18.28 12.49 -10.82
CA ARG A 31 -16.99 12.20 -11.44
C ARG A 31 -16.46 10.85 -10.97
N THR A 32 -15.90 10.09 -11.90
CA THR A 32 -15.19 8.85 -11.56
C THR A 32 -13.75 9.18 -11.22
N ILE A 33 -13.27 8.67 -10.08
CA ILE A 33 -11.87 8.71 -9.70
C ILE A 33 -11.35 7.31 -9.43
N PHE A 34 -10.04 7.14 -9.53
CA PHE A 34 -9.35 5.89 -9.28
C PHE A 34 -8.36 6.10 -8.15
N VAL A 35 -8.41 5.20 -7.17
CA VAL A 35 -7.49 5.18 -6.05
C VAL A 35 -6.83 3.82 -5.97
N THR A 36 -5.58 3.76 -5.53
CA THR A 36 -4.88 2.50 -5.29
C THR A 36 -4.68 2.33 -3.80
N VAL A 37 -5.19 1.23 -3.25
CA VAL A 37 -5.03 0.87 -1.83
C VAL A 37 -3.87 -0.10 -1.73
N GLY A 38 -2.91 0.19 -0.83
CA GLY A 38 -1.78 -0.67 -0.52
C GLY A 38 -1.96 -1.35 0.82
N TYR A 39 -1.71 -2.65 0.88
CA TYR A 39 -1.97 -3.47 2.06
C TYR A 39 -0.71 -3.75 2.88
N GLY A 40 -0.92 -4.04 4.16
CA GLY A 40 0.11 -4.43 5.11
C GLY A 40 0.77 -5.77 4.79
N ARG A 41 1.55 -6.27 5.74
CA ARG A 41 2.27 -7.55 5.57
C ARG A 41 1.33 -8.76 5.47
N ASP A 42 0.18 -8.68 6.13
CA ASP A 42 -0.88 -9.69 6.08
C ASP A 42 -1.62 -9.70 4.73
N GLY A 43 -1.46 -8.66 3.91
CA GLY A 43 -2.19 -8.51 2.65
C GLY A 43 -3.67 -8.18 2.83
N LEU A 44 -4.13 -7.90 4.05
CA LEU A 44 -5.55 -7.68 4.38
C LEU A 44 -5.80 -6.31 5.00
N GLU A 45 -4.93 -5.83 5.89
CA GLU A 45 -5.07 -4.51 6.53
C GLU A 45 -4.64 -3.40 5.55
N PRO A 46 -5.52 -2.45 5.18
CA PRO A 46 -5.14 -1.28 4.38
C PRO A 46 -4.12 -0.43 5.13
N SER A 47 -2.99 -0.15 4.49
CA SER A 47 -1.87 0.59 5.09
C SER A 47 -1.60 1.94 4.43
N GLU A 48 -2.17 2.17 3.26
CA GLU A 48 -2.03 3.40 2.47
C GLU A 48 -3.04 3.44 1.32
N ILE A 49 -3.29 4.64 0.83
CA ILE A 49 -4.14 4.94 -0.32
C ILE A 49 -3.47 6.01 -1.16
N PHE A 50 -3.57 5.89 -2.49
CA PHE A 50 -3.02 6.86 -3.44
C PHE A 50 -4.06 7.25 -4.46
N TYR A 51 -4.13 8.53 -4.76
CA TYR A 51 -4.82 8.99 -5.94
C TYR A 51 -4.11 8.46 -7.20
N SER A 52 -4.87 7.88 -8.13
CA SER A 52 -4.33 7.29 -9.37
C SER A 52 -4.75 8.06 -10.62
N ALA A 53 -6.04 8.42 -10.74
CA ALA A 53 -6.57 9.16 -11.90
C ALA A 53 -8.00 9.67 -11.65
N GLY A 54 -8.53 10.48 -12.58
CA GLY A 54 -9.96 10.84 -12.67
C GLY A 54 -10.25 12.33 -12.79
N TYR A 55 -9.45 13.16 -12.12
CA TYR A 55 -9.43 14.61 -12.31
C TYR A 55 -8.46 15.02 -13.42
N SER A 56 -8.68 16.21 -13.99
CA SER A 56 -7.76 16.80 -14.96
C SER A 56 -6.42 17.10 -14.30
N SER A 57 -5.33 16.85 -15.03
CA SER A 57 -3.98 17.13 -14.53
C SER A 57 -3.80 18.62 -14.22
N GLY A 58 -3.23 18.91 -13.06
CA GLY A 58 -3.01 20.26 -12.54
C GLY A 58 -4.24 20.92 -11.94
N SER A 59 -5.39 20.24 -11.84
CA SER A 59 -6.58 20.82 -11.22
C SER A 59 -6.48 20.83 -9.69
N ASP A 60 -7.08 21.83 -9.04
CA ASP A 60 -7.11 21.92 -7.57
C ASP A 60 -7.65 20.66 -6.91
N MET A 61 -8.66 20.02 -7.52
CA MET A 61 -9.24 18.78 -7.02
C MET A 61 -8.29 17.59 -7.16
N GLU A 62 -7.47 17.53 -8.21
CA GLU A 62 -6.43 16.49 -8.33
C GLU A 62 -5.42 16.61 -7.19
N VAL A 63 -4.90 17.83 -6.98
CA VAL A 63 -3.91 18.12 -5.94
C VAL A 63 -4.48 17.85 -4.55
N LEU A 64 -5.68 18.36 -4.28
CA LEU A 64 -6.36 18.17 -3.00
C LEU A 64 -6.55 16.68 -2.68
N VAL A 65 -7.06 15.89 -3.63
CA VAL A 65 -7.32 14.46 -3.39
C VAL A 65 -6.02 13.67 -3.25
N SER A 66 -4.98 14.03 -4.01
CA SER A 66 -3.64 13.49 -3.82
C SER A 66 -3.12 13.75 -2.41
N ASP A 67 -3.22 15.00 -1.92
CA ASP A 67 -2.77 15.38 -0.58
C ASP A 67 -3.58 14.68 0.52
N LEU A 68 -4.90 14.56 0.35
CA LEU A 68 -5.75 13.79 1.26
C LEU A 68 -5.31 12.32 1.33
N CYS A 69 -4.99 11.70 0.19
CA CYS A 69 -4.51 10.32 0.14
C CYS A 69 -3.18 10.15 0.88
N ILE A 70 -2.24 11.10 0.71
CA ILE A 70 -0.95 11.10 1.41
C ILE A 70 -1.18 11.27 2.92
N ALA A 71 -2.01 12.23 3.32
CA ALA A 71 -2.32 12.49 4.72
C ALA A 71 -2.98 11.27 5.38
N LEU A 72 -3.97 10.65 4.74
CA LEU A 72 -4.61 9.41 5.18
C LEU A 72 -3.60 8.28 5.33
N SER A 73 -2.74 8.07 4.33
CA SER A 73 -1.71 7.04 4.37
C SER A 73 -0.77 7.22 5.56
N VAL A 74 -0.35 8.46 5.86
CA VAL A 74 0.46 8.74 7.04
C VAL A 74 -0.33 8.47 8.32
N MET A 75 -1.59 8.91 8.40
CA MET A 75 -2.43 8.72 9.58
C MET A 75 -2.65 7.25 9.93
N VAL A 76 -3.07 6.41 8.97
CA VAL A 76 -3.36 4.98 9.22
C VAL A 76 -2.09 4.17 9.54
N GLN A 77 -0.91 4.70 9.22
CA GLN A 77 0.36 4.09 9.61
C GLN A 77 0.70 4.33 11.08
N HIS A 78 0.05 5.24 11.79
CA HIS A 78 0.26 5.39 13.24
C HIS A 78 -0.43 4.27 14.04
N GLU A 79 0.23 3.80 15.09
CA GLU A 79 -0.36 2.85 16.03
C GLU A 79 -1.65 3.42 16.64
N GLY A 80 -2.72 2.60 16.67
CA GLY A 80 -4.02 2.98 17.23
C GLY A 80 -4.93 3.80 16.30
N VAL A 81 -4.46 4.19 15.11
CA VAL A 81 -5.30 4.84 14.09
C VAL A 81 -5.78 3.80 13.10
N THR A 82 -7.11 3.69 12.94
CA THR A 82 -7.75 2.81 11.94
C THR A 82 -8.75 3.61 11.11
N ALA A 83 -8.99 3.17 9.88
CA ALA A 83 -10.00 3.78 9.00
C ALA A 83 -11.38 3.84 9.69
N ALA A 84 -11.79 2.75 10.35
CA ALA A 84 -13.01 2.70 11.15
C ALA A 84 -13.05 3.76 12.27
N THR A 85 -11.91 4.08 12.90
CA THR A 85 -11.86 5.11 13.95
C THR A 85 -11.97 6.52 13.39
N LEU A 86 -11.34 6.80 12.26
CA LEU A 86 -11.49 8.07 11.55
C LEU A 86 -12.92 8.25 11.03
N GLY A 87 -13.51 7.17 10.50
CA GLY A 87 -14.86 7.15 9.93
C GLY A 87 -15.94 7.58 10.92
N ARG A 88 -15.82 7.22 12.21
CA ARG A 88 -16.75 7.65 13.27
C ARG A 88 -16.84 9.17 13.47
N SER A 89 -15.84 9.92 12.98
CA SER A 89 -15.84 11.39 13.06
C SER A 89 -16.25 12.05 11.75
N MET A 90 -16.55 11.28 10.70
CA MET A 90 -16.96 11.81 9.40
C MET A 90 -18.45 12.13 9.39
N GLY A 91 -18.80 13.20 8.67
CA GLY A 91 -20.20 13.51 8.39
C GLY A 91 -20.78 12.54 7.37
N GLU A 92 -22.04 12.18 7.57
CA GLU A 92 -22.85 11.42 6.64
C GLU A 92 -23.91 12.33 6.00
N THR A 93 -24.32 11.99 4.79
CA THR A 93 -25.43 12.61 4.07
C THR A 93 -26.22 11.52 3.35
N PHE A 94 -27.12 11.89 2.45
CA PHE A 94 -27.93 10.94 1.69
C PHE A 94 -27.86 11.25 0.20
N ASP A 95 -27.82 10.20 -0.63
CA ASP A 95 -27.99 10.34 -2.08
C ASP A 95 -29.40 10.83 -2.36
N LEU A 96 -29.54 11.98 -3.05
CA LEU A 96 -30.84 12.62 -3.29
C LEU A 96 -31.76 11.81 -4.22
N ARG A 97 -31.21 10.87 -5.00
CA ARG A 97 -31.95 10.05 -5.96
C ARG A 97 -32.36 8.70 -5.34
N THR A 98 -31.48 8.07 -4.57
CA THR A 98 -31.77 6.75 -3.98
C THR A 98 -32.23 6.82 -2.52
N GLY A 99 -31.88 7.89 -1.79
CA GLY A 99 -32.12 8.03 -0.36
C GLY A 99 -31.12 7.27 0.51
N ASP A 100 -30.14 6.60 -0.10
CA ASP A 100 -29.16 5.79 0.63
C ASP A 100 -28.16 6.68 1.37
N PRO A 101 -27.70 6.28 2.57
CA PRO A 101 -26.64 6.99 3.27
C PRO A 101 -25.36 6.99 2.43
N MET A 102 -24.66 8.12 2.43
CA MET A 102 -23.38 8.26 1.75
C MET A 102 -22.44 9.21 2.52
N PRO A 103 -21.13 9.16 2.29
CA PRO A 103 -20.20 10.12 2.87
C PRO A 103 -20.55 11.56 2.50
N ALA A 104 -20.52 12.48 3.47
CA ALA A 104 -20.76 13.90 3.21
C ALA A 104 -19.58 14.60 2.49
N SER A 105 -18.42 13.93 2.37
CA SER A 105 -17.23 14.47 1.72
C SER A 105 -16.40 13.39 1.03
N ILE A 106 -15.53 13.81 0.11
CA ILE A 106 -14.54 12.91 -0.53
C ILE A 106 -13.58 12.29 0.47
N LEU A 107 -13.25 13.00 1.57
CA LEU A 107 -12.43 12.44 2.65
C LEU A 107 -13.15 11.26 3.33
N GLY A 108 -14.44 11.42 3.61
CA GLY A 108 -15.27 10.32 4.15
C GLY A 108 -15.32 9.13 3.20
N LEU A 109 -15.47 9.36 1.90
CA LEU A 109 -15.44 8.31 0.88
C LEU A 109 -14.10 7.57 0.84
N LEU A 110 -12.97 8.27 0.91
CA LEU A 110 -11.64 7.64 0.95
C LEU A 110 -11.44 6.79 2.22
N ILE A 111 -11.99 7.23 3.35
CA ILE A 111 -11.94 6.49 4.63
C ILE A 111 -12.83 5.23 4.57
N GLU A 112 -14.01 5.34 3.97
CA GLU A 112 -14.89 4.19 3.73
C GLU A 112 -14.19 3.14 2.87
N GLU A 113 -13.49 3.56 1.81
CA GLU A 113 -12.69 2.67 0.98
C GLU A 113 -11.56 2.00 1.76
N LEU A 114 -10.87 2.73 2.62
CA LEU A 114 -9.87 2.15 3.52
C LEU A 114 -10.47 1.19 4.57
N SER A 115 -11.79 1.09 4.70
CA SER A 115 -12.47 0.14 5.59
C SER A 115 -12.96 -1.10 4.85
N ARG A 116 -12.99 -1.08 3.51
CA ARG A 116 -13.43 -2.21 2.68
C ARG A 116 -12.29 -3.23 2.50
N PRO A 117 -12.55 -4.54 2.69
CA PRO A 117 -11.55 -5.58 2.51
C PRO A 117 -11.07 -5.69 1.04
N PRO A 118 -9.86 -6.22 0.80
CA PRO A 118 -9.38 -6.48 -0.56
C PRO A 118 -10.22 -7.53 -1.28
N GLU A 119 -10.19 -7.53 -2.61
CA GLU A 119 -10.93 -8.49 -3.44
C GLU A 119 -10.51 -9.95 -3.21
N TRP A 120 -9.28 -10.18 -2.74
CA TRP A 120 -8.77 -11.53 -2.45
C TRP A 120 -8.97 -11.99 -1.00
N ALA A 121 -9.63 -11.21 -0.14
CA ALA A 121 -9.77 -11.52 1.28
C ALA A 121 -10.42 -12.90 1.52
N ASP A 122 -11.52 -13.18 0.81
CA ASP A 122 -12.25 -14.45 0.96
C ASP A 122 -11.43 -15.65 0.51
N ALA A 123 -10.64 -15.50 -0.55
CA ALA A 123 -9.77 -16.57 -1.06
C ALA A 123 -8.65 -16.90 -0.07
N MET A 124 -8.08 -15.89 0.60
CA MET A 124 -7.09 -16.10 1.67
C MET A 124 -7.71 -16.81 2.87
N ALA A 125 -8.90 -16.39 3.31
CA ALA A 125 -9.61 -17.02 4.42
C ALA A 125 -9.95 -18.48 4.14
N GLN A 126 -10.35 -18.81 2.90
CA GLN A 126 -10.61 -20.19 2.49
C GLN A 126 -9.32 -21.04 2.45
N ALA A 127 -8.21 -20.47 1.97
CA ALA A 127 -6.93 -21.16 1.94
C ALA A 127 -6.41 -21.49 3.35
N GLU A 128 -6.51 -20.53 4.28
CA GLU A 128 -6.14 -20.71 5.69
C GLU A 128 -7.02 -21.79 6.36
N ALA A 129 -8.34 -21.77 6.10
CA ALA A 129 -9.24 -22.79 6.61
C ALA A 129 -8.94 -24.20 6.05
N ALA A 130 -8.57 -24.30 4.77
CA ALA A 130 -8.19 -25.56 4.15
C ALA A 130 -6.85 -26.10 4.69
N GLU A 131 -5.88 -25.23 4.95
CA GLU A 131 -4.60 -25.60 5.57
C GLU A 131 -4.81 -26.11 7.01
N ALA A 132 -5.64 -25.41 7.80
CA ALA A 132 -6.00 -25.83 9.15
C ALA A 132 -6.68 -27.21 9.18
N ALA A 133 -7.54 -27.52 8.19
CA ALA A 133 -8.19 -28.82 8.06
C ALA A 133 -7.24 -29.96 7.64
N THR A 134 -6.08 -29.64 7.06
CA THR A 134 -5.10 -30.64 6.58
C THR A 134 -4.02 -30.94 7.64
N GLY A 135 -3.87 -30.08 8.65
CA GLY A 135 -2.83 -30.17 9.69
C GLY A 135 -3.05 -31.20 10.80
N GLU A 136 -4.16 -31.96 10.81
CA GLU A 136 -4.45 -32.95 11.88
C GLU A 136 -3.87 -34.36 11.66
N GLU A 137 -3.21 -34.66 10.52
CA GLU A 137 -2.64 -36.00 10.27
C GLU A 137 -1.15 -35.96 9.88
N THR A 138 -0.25 -35.57 10.79
CA THR A 138 1.17 -36.00 10.72
C THR A 138 1.81 -36.08 12.11
N GLU A 139 1.34 -37.00 12.96
CA GLU A 139 2.22 -37.58 14.00
C GLU A 139 3.21 -38.53 13.30
N LEU A 140 4.36 -37.99 12.90
CA LEU A 140 5.48 -38.80 12.43
C LEU A 140 6.09 -39.54 13.64
N SER A 141 5.77 -40.83 13.72
CA SER A 141 6.36 -41.81 14.63
C SER A 141 7.91 -41.79 14.59
N PRO A 142 8.63 -41.81 15.72
CA PRO A 142 10.09 -41.83 15.71
C PRO A 142 10.58 -43.28 15.62
N ALA A 143 10.87 -43.75 14.41
CA ALA A 143 11.57 -45.01 14.24
C ALA A 143 12.47 -44.99 12.99
N GLY A 144 13.78 -45.00 13.20
CA GLY A 144 14.74 -45.29 12.13
C GLY A 144 16.08 -44.58 12.23
N ALA A 145 16.78 -44.71 13.35
CA ALA A 145 18.21 -44.47 13.41
C ALA A 145 18.93 -45.51 12.54
N LEU A 146 19.43 -45.09 11.38
CA LEU A 146 20.42 -45.85 10.60
C LEU A 146 21.52 -44.90 10.11
N ASP A 147 22.54 -44.84 10.96
CA ASP A 147 23.97 -44.91 10.67
C ASP A 147 24.38 -44.82 9.18
N ARG A 148 25.10 -43.74 8.82
CA ARG A 148 25.96 -43.73 7.63
C ARG A 148 27.31 -43.07 7.95
N PRO A 149 28.42 -43.70 7.54
CA PRO A 149 29.77 -43.33 7.94
C PRO A 149 30.37 -42.18 7.13
N SER A 150 31.38 -41.57 7.75
CA SER A 150 32.25 -40.53 7.21
C SER A 150 33.21 -41.04 6.12
N SER A 151 33.46 -40.19 5.13
CA SER A 151 34.64 -40.06 4.23
C SER A 151 34.16 -39.40 2.93
N GLY A 152 34.86 -38.49 2.25
CA GLY A 152 36.17 -37.88 2.39
C GLY A 152 36.26 -36.73 1.37
N GLU A 153 37.29 -35.91 1.51
CA GLU A 153 37.66 -34.80 0.63
C GLU A 153 37.70 -35.16 -0.87
N ALA A 154 37.27 -34.23 -1.74
CA ALA A 154 38.00 -33.86 -2.95
C ALA A 154 37.36 -32.66 -3.68
N GLY A 155 38.20 -31.67 -4.00
CA GLY A 155 38.14 -31.02 -5.31
C GLY A 155 37.32 -29.74 -5.43
N ARG A 156 37.92 -28.62 -5.01
CA ARG A 156 37.58 -27.27 -5.47
C ARG A 156 38.37 -27.01 -6.77
N PRO A 157 37.75 -26.72 -7.91
CA PRO A 157 38.43 -26.01 -8.98
C PRO A 157 38.01 -24.53 -8.97
N ASP A 158 39.04 -23.69 -8.83
CA ASP A 158 39.04 -22.28 -9.15
C ASP A 158 38.48 -22.05 -10.56
N ASN A 159 37.57 -21.10 -10.71
CA ASN A 159 37.25 -20.55 -12.01
C ASN A 159 37.39 -19.02 -11.98
N PRO A 160 38.45 -18.46 -12.60
CA PRO A 160 38.65 -17.02 -12.68
C PRO A 160 37.68 -16.40 -13.70
N GLY A 161 37.03 -15.31 -13.30
CA GLY A 161 36.22 -14.51 -14.22
C GLY A 161 37.08 -13.68 -15.18
N PRO A 162 36.52 -13.21 -16.29
CA PRO A 162 36.94 -11.98 -16.96
C PRO A 162 35.95 -10.86 -16.60
N GLU A 163 36.35 -9.81 -15.90
CA GLU A 163 36.93 -8.59 -16.47
C GLU A 163 36.26 -8.12 -17.77
N GLY A 164 35.61 -6.95 -17.69
CA GLY A 164 35.66 -5.96 -18.77
C GLY A 164 34.53 -5.97 -19.82
N ALA A 165 33.45 -5.25 -19.54
CA ALA A 165 32.72 -4.47 -20.55
C ALA A 165 32.05 -3.28 -19.83
N ALA A 166 32.76 -2.16 -19.70
CA ALA A 166 32.73 -1.05 -20.64
C ALA A 166 31.37 -0.33 -20.69
N ARG A 167 31.41 0.88 -20.11
CA ARG A 167 30.49 2.01 -20.23
C ARG A 167 29.93 2.17 -21.64
N GLN A 168 28.63 2.46 -21.75
CA GLN A 168 28.14 3.50 -22.65
C GLN A 168 27.01 4.28 -21.95
N GLN A 169 27.33 5.54 -21.59
CA GLN A 169 26.33 6.59 -21.43
C GLN A 169 26.02 7.12 -22.82
N PRO A 170 24.76 7.43 -23.15
CA PRO A 170 24.47 8.47 -24.13
C PRO A 170 24.36 9.81 -23.40
N GLU A 171 25.29 10.68 -23.77
CA GLU A 171 25.23 12.14 -23.71
C GLU A 171 23.82 12.61 -24.16
N GLY A 172 23.19 13.56 -23.47
CA GLY A 172 23.54 14.95 -23.62
C GLY A 172 22.97 15.51 -24.93
N HIS A 173 21.69 15.92 -24.92
CA HIS A 173 21.20 16.97 -25.81
C HIS A 173 20.67 18.11 -24.95
N ALA A 174 21.52 19.12 -24.81
CA ALA A 174 21.17 20.46 -24.40
C ALA A 174 20.62 21.25 -25.60
N ARG A 175 20.08 22.44 -25.28
CA ARG A 175 19.61 23.54 -26.15
C ARG A 175 18.13 23.49 -26.49
N ASP A 176 17.38 24.58 -26.53
CA ASP A 176 17.53 26.02 -26.22
C ASP A 176 16.05 26.49 -26.17
N GLY A 177 15.60 27.31 -25.24
CA GLY A 177 15.73 28.76 -25.28
C GLY A 177 14.53 29.44 -25.97
N ALA A 178 13.84 30.33 -25.23
CA ALA A 178 12.99 31.48 -25.65
C ALA A 178 11.70 31.54 -24.81
N THR A 179 11.54 32.40 -23.78
CA THR A 179 11.30 33.86 -23.76
C THR A 179 9.98 34.37 -24.35
N SER A 180 9.17 34.94 -23.45
CA SER A 180 8.43 36.22 -23.56
C SER A 180 6.99 36.28 -24.09
N GLY A 181 6.23 37.20 -23.47
CA GLY A 181 4.90 37.72 -23.83
C GLY A 181 3.87 37.36 -22.75
N ALA A 182 3.47 38.18 -21.77
CA ALA A 182 3.27 39.63 -21.70
C ALA A 182 2.44 40.18 -22.87
N LYS A 183 1.10 40.22 -22.72
CA LYS A 183 0.29 41.46 -22.67
C LYS A 183 -1.21 41.23 -22.91
N ASP A 184 -1.98 41.99 -22.13
CA ASP A 184 -3.24 42.69 -22.44
C ASP A 184 -4.53 41.87 -22.72
N ALA A 185 -5.41 41.80 -21.71
CA ALA A 185 -6.76 42.41 -21.70
C ALA A 185 -7.41 42.25 -20.31
#